data_AF-A0A8T4Q0B6-F1
#
_entry.id   AF-A0A8T4Q0B6-F1
#
_cell.length_a   1.000
_cell.length_b   1.000
_cell.length_c   1.000
_cell.angle_alpha   90.00
_cell.angle_beta   90.00
_cell.angle_gamma   90.00
#
_symmetry.space_group_name_H-M   'P 1'
#
loop_
_entity.id
_entity.type
_entity.pdbx_description
1 polymer ?
#
loop_
_entity_poly.entity_id
_entity_poly.type
_entity_poly.pdbx_seq_one_letter_code
_entity_poly.pdbx_strand_id
1 'polypeptide(L)' 'MVKNYLIKFLVDEIQFERIKLNASAKGHKTISSYLRDVTMNKDRKIETMIVEIHNEVVKNGRARA' A
#
# COMPACT_ATOMS: atom_id res chain seq x y z
N MET A 1 -9.18 24.04 8.63
CA MET A 1 -7.96 23.44 9.20
C MET A 1 -7.72 22.10 8.50
N VAL A 2 -6.60 21.94 7.78
CA VAL A 2 -6.27 20.67 7.12
C VAL A 2 -5.91 19.64 8.19
N LYS A 3 -6.58 18.48 8.21
CA LYS A 3 -6.25 17.39 9.13
C LYS A 3 -4.99 16.69 8.61
N ASN A 4 -3.89 16.85 9.33
CA ASN A 4 -2.63 16.15 9.05
C ASN A 4 -2.59 14.84 9.85
N TYR A 5 -2.69 13.71 9.18
CA TYR A 5 -2.53 12.40 9.80
C TYR A 5 -1.07 11.96 9.68
N LEU A 6 -0.48 11.57 10.81
CA LEU A 6 0.88 11.05 10.87
C LEU A 6 0.83 9.52 10.89
N ILE A 7 1.63 8.89 10.03
CA ILE A 7 1.83 7.45 10.02
C ILE A 7 3.16 7.16 10.72
N LYS A 8 3.14 6.26 11.71
CA LYS A 8 4.32 5.80 12.45
C LYS A 8 4.53 4.31 12.19
N PHE A 9 5.78 3.92 12.01
CA PHE A 9 6.17 2.52 11.86
C PHE A 9 7.18 2.19 12.96
N LEU A 10 6.96 1.08 13.66
CA LEU A 10 7.92 0.50 14.57
C LEU A 10 8.68 -0.57 13.82
N VAL A 11 9.99 -0.45 13.75
CA VAL A 11 10.88 -1.35 13.02
C VAL A 11 12.13 -1.61 13.83
N ASP A 12 12.72 -2.78 13.65
CA ASP A 12 14.06 -3.06 14.16
C ASP A 12 15.13 -2.39 13.29
N GLU A 13 16.38 -2.42 13.75
CA GLU A 13 17.52 -1.78 13.07
C GLU A 13 17.79 -2.38 11.68
N ILE A 14 17.66 -3.70 11.54
CA ILE A 14 17.88 -4.41 10.27
C ILE A 14 16.81 -4.02 9.25
N GLN A 15 15.56 -3.94 9.68
CA GLN A 15 14.42 -3.49 8.89
C GLN A 15 14.60 -2.03 8.47
N PHE A 16 15.07 -1.17 9.38
CA PHE A 16 15.33 0.23 9.07
C PHE A 16 16.38 0.38 7.96
N GLU A 17 17.50 -0.33 8.05
CA GLU A 17 18.54 -0.28 7.02
C GLU A 17 18.04 -0.83 5.67
N ARG A 18 17.26 -1.91 5.68
CA ARG A 18 16.61 -2.42 4.47
C ARG A 18 15.66 -1.40 3.84
N ILE A 19 14.86 -0.71 4.66
CA ILE A 19 13.94 0.34 4.19
C ILE A 19 14.72 1.47 3.54
N LYS A 20 15.81 1.91 4.17
CA LYS A 20 16.68 2.98 3.67
C LYS A 20 17.33 2.61 2.34
N LEU A 21 17.90 1.41 2.23
CA LEU A 21 18.47 0.90 0.97
C LEU A 21 17.43 0.84 -0.13
N ASN A 22 16.24 0.30 0.15
CA ASN A 22 15.16 0.20 -0.81
C ASN A 22 14.64 1.57 -1.26
N ALA A 23 14.54 2.54 -0.34
CA ALA A 23 14.15 3.91 -0.67
C ALA A 23 15.14 4.54 -1.66
N SER A 24 16.45 4.39 -1.39
CA SER A 24 17.50 4.89 -2.28
C SER A 24 17.50 4.18 -3.64
N ALA A 25 17.37 2.85 -3.66
CA ALA A 25 17.37 2.05 -4.88
C ALA A 25 16.20 2.41 -5.81
N LYS A 26 15.08 2.85 -5.25
CA LYS A 26 13.89 3.31 -5.98
C LYS A 26 13.89 4.81 -6.29
N GLY A 27 14.97 5.52 -5.96
CA GLY A 27 15.12 6.94 -6.29
C GLY A 27 14.36 7.90 -5.37
N HIS A 28 13.89 7.47 -4.20
CA HIS A 28 13.25 8.37 -3.25
C HIS A 28 14.28 9.20 -2.49
N LYS A 29 14.05 10.52 -2.43
CA LYS A 29 14.90 11.45 -1.67
C LYS A 29 14.80 11.28 -0.15
N THR A 30 13.68 10.77 0.35
CA THR A 30 13.43 10.54 1.78
C THR A 30 12.73 9.22 2.02
N ILE A 31 13.01 8.61 3.17
CA ILE A 31 12.33 7.38 3.62
C ILE A 31 10.81 7.62 3.74
N SER A 32 10.39 8.78 4.24
CA SER A 32 8.96 9.12 4.36
C SER A 32 8.25 9.15 3.00
N SER A 33 8.90 9.66 1.95
CA SER A 33 8.34 9.62 0.59
C SER A 33 8.17 8.19 0.10
N TYR A 34 9.18 7.34 0.32
CA TYR A 34 9.12 5.92 -0.02
C TYR A 34 8.00 5.20 0.73
N LEU A 35 7.90 5.37 2.05
CA LEU A 35 6.86 4.72 2.86
C LEU A 35 5.46 5.18 2.48
N ARG A 36 5.29 6.45 2.12
CA ARG A 36 4.01 6.97 1.62
C ARG A 36 3.62 6.30 0.30
N ASP A 37 4.55 6.23 -0.65
CA ASP A 37 4.32 5.56 -1.94
C ASP A 37 3.95 4.08 -1.75
N VAL A 38 4.72 3.35 -0.93
CA VAL A 38 4.44 1.94 -0.64
C VAL A 38 3.07 1.74 -0.01
N THR A 39 2.67 2.62 0.92
CA THR A 39 1.36 2.53 1.60
C THR A 39 0.23 2.77 0.61
N MET A 40 0.30 3.85 -0.18
CA MET A 40 -0.73 4.17 -1.18
C MET A 40 -0.85 3.09 -2.26
N ASN A 41 0.28 2.52 -2.71
CA ASN A 41 0.27 1.45 -3.71
C ASN A 41 -0.29 0.13 -3.16
N LYS A 42 -0.05 -0.17 -1.87
CA LYS A 42 -0.66 -1.33 -1.20
C LYS A 42 -2.16 -1.15 -1.03
N ASP A 43 -2.61 0.01 -0.58
CA ASP A 43 -4.04 0.33 -0.42
C ASP A 43 -4.77 0.16 -1.75
N ARG A 44 -4.20 0.74 -2.82
CA ARG A 44 -4.74 0.60 -4.18
C ARG A 44 -4.83 -0.87 -4.61
N LYS A 45 -3.82 -1.69 -4.29
CA LYS A 45 -3.84 -3.13 -4.63
C LYS A 45 -4.97 -3.86 -3.90
N ILE A 46 -5.21 -3.53 -2.63
CA ILE A 46 -6.30 -4.11 -1.84
C ILE A 46 -7.66 -3.69 -2.43
N GLU A 47 -7.83 -2.41 -2.76
CA GLU A 47 -9.05 -1.91 -3.41
C GLU A 47 -9.34 -2.63 -4.73
N THR A 48 -8.33 -2.80 -5.59
CA THR A 48 -8.47 -3.55 -6.85
C THR A 48 -8.92 -4.99 -6.60
N MET A 49 -8.29 -5.68 -5.66
CA MET A 49 -8.66 -7.06 -5.32
C MET A 49 -10.11 -7.18 -4.83
N ILE A 50 -10.58 -6.21 -4.02
CA ILE A 50 -11.98 -6.19 -3.55
C ILE A 50 -12.94 -6.05 -4.73
N VAL A 51 -12.63 -5.17 -5.68
CA VAL A 51 -13.44 -4.98 -6.90
C VAL A 51 -13.45 -6.23 -7.77
N GLU A 52 -12.31 -6.88 -7.96
CA GLU A 52 -12.19 -8.13 -8.71
C GLU A 52 -13.06 -9.24 -8.10
N ILE A 53 -12.92 -9.46 -6.78
CA ILE A 53 -13.71 -10.45 -6.04
C ILE A 53 -15.20 -10.13 -6.16
N HIS A 54 -15.59 -8.86 -6.00
CA HIS A 54 -17.00 -8.45 -6.15
C HIS A 54 -17.54 -8.78 -7.54
N ASN A 55 -16.79 -8.46 -8.59
CA ASN A 55 -17.18 -8.74 -9.98
C ASN A 55 -17.32 -10.23 -10.25
N GLU A 56 -16.40 -11.06 -9.71
CA GLU A 56 -16.50 -12.52 -9.82
C GLU A 56 -17.74 -13.06 -9.12
N VAL A 57 -18.03 -12.60 -7.90
CA VAL A 57 -19.22 -13.02 -7.13
C VAL A 57 -20.50 -12.63 -7.85
N VAL A 58 -20.62 -11.40 -8.37
CA VAL A 58 -21.79 -10.94 -9.11
C VAL A 58 -21.97 -11.71 -10.41
N LYS A 59 -20.88 -11.96 -11.15
CA LYS A 59 -20.90 -12.74 -12.40
C LYS A 59 -21.35 -14.18 -12.15
N ASN A 60 -20.83 -14.81 -11.10
CA ASN A 60 -21.19 -16.18 -10.72
C ASN A 60 -22.60 -16.27 -10.11
N GLY A 61 -23.06 -15.24 -9.41
CA GLY A 61 -24.43 -15.16 -8.89
C GLY A 61 -25.48 -15.00 -9.99
N ARG A 62 -25.18 -14.25 -11.06
CA ARG A 62 -26.05 -14.12 -12.24
C ARG A 62 -26.10 -15.37 -13.12
N ALA A 63 -25.06 -16.22 -13.09
CA ALA A 63 -25.04 -17.47 -13.84
C ALA A 63 -25.85 -18.60 -13.19
N ARG A 64 -26.32 -18.41 -11.95
CA ARG A 64 -27.09 -19.40 -11.16
C ARG A 64 -28.57 -19.04 -10.97
N ALA A 65 -29.03 -17.91 -11.50
CA ALA A 65 -30.42 -17.45 -11.47
C ALA A 65 -31.02 -17.51 -12.87
#